data_AF-A0A1X3JLY4-F1
#
_entry.id   AF-A0A1X3JLY4-F1
#
_cell.length_a   1.000
_cell.length_b   1.000
_cell.length_c   1.000
_cell.angle_alpha   90.00
_cell.angle_beta   90.00
_cell.angle_gamma   90.00
#
_symmetry.space_group_name_H-M   'P 1'
#
loop_
_entity.id
_entity.type
_entity.pdbx_description
1 polymer ?
#
loop_
_entity_poly.entity_id
_entity_poly.type
_entity_poly.pdbx_seq_one_letter_code
_entity_poly.pdbx_strand_id
1 'polypeptide(L)' 'MVMNEDDYKIRRGNAAELFSGIRHIAINILTNEKVFKAGLRRKMRKAAMDRNYLASVLAGSGLS' A
#
# COMPACT_ATOMS: atom_id res chain seq x y z
N MET A 1 10.79 4.91 -1.84
CA MET A 1 10.04 4.12 -2.86
C MET A 1 8.76 4.88 -3.15
N VAL A 2 8.53 5.23 -4.41
CA VAL A 2 7.37 6.00 -4.85
C VAL A 2 6.33 5.01 -5.36
N MET A 3 5.08 5.12 -4.90
CA MET A 3 3.96 4.40 -5.53
C MET A 3 3.66 5.17 -6.81
N ASN A 4 3.61 4.52 -7.97
CA ASN A 4 3.45 5.15 -9.28
C ASN A 4 2.04 5.72 -9.52
N GLU A 5 1.34 6.15 -8.47
CA GLU A 5 0.04 6.83 -8.58
C GLU A 5 0.18 8.14 -9.34
N ASP A 6 1.33 8.81 -9.22
CA ASP A 6 1.64 10.06 -9.92
C ASP A 6 1.74 9.87 -11.45
N ASP A 7 2.02 8.65 -11.92
CA ASP A 7 2.00 8.30 -13.35
C ASP A 7 0.57 8.24 -13.91
N TYR A 8 -0.43 8.02 -13.05
CA TYR A 8 -1.85 8.10 -13.41
C TYR A 8 -2.29 9.57 -13.32
N LYS A 9 -2.36 10.26 -14.47
CA LYS A 9 -2.74 11.68 -14.56
C LYS A 9 -4.23 11.92 -14.23
N ILE A 10 -4.64 11.69 -12.99
CA ILE A 10 -5.97 12.03 -12.49
C ILE A 10 -5.94 13.49 -12.06
N ARG A 11 -6.36 14.39 -12.95
CA ARG A 11 -6.38 15.86 -12.75
C ARG A 11 -7.76 16.38 -12.35
N ARG A 12 -8.53 15.61 -11.57
CA ARG A 12 -9.90 15.95 -11.20
C ARG A 12 -10.02 16.11 -9.69
N GLY A 13 -10.37 17.31 -9.23
CA GLY A 13 -10.58 17.61 -7.81
C GLY A 13 -9.34 17.34 -6.92
N ASN A 14 -9.56 16.95 -5.66
CA ASN A 14 -8.52 16.70 -4.65
C ASN A 14 -7.83 15.32 -4.82
N ALA A 15 -7.77 14.77 -6.02
CA ALA A 15 -7.24 13.42 -6.25
C ALA A 15 -5.80 13.24 -5.75
N ALA A 16 -4.93 14.23 -5.97
CA ALA A 16 -3.53 14.17 -5.51
C ALA A 16 -3.40 14.06 -3.98
N GLU A 17 -4.25 14.80 -3.24
CA GLU A 17 -4.30 14.76 -1.78
C GLU A 17 -4.82 13.40 -1.29
N LEU A 18 -5.87 12.87 -1.93
CA LEU A 18 -6.42 11.55 -1.62
C LEU A 18 -5.37 10.44 -1.84
N PHE A 19 -4.65 10.46 -2.96
CA PHE A 19 -3.58 9.49 -3.23
C PHE A 19 -2.43 9.60 -2.24
N SER A 20 -2.05 10.82 -1.86
CA SER A 20 -1.06 11.02 -0.78
C SER A 20 -1.53 10.37 0.52
N GLY A 21 -2.80 10.57 0.91
CA GLY A 21 -3.40 9.92 2.08
C GLY A 21 -3.38 8.39 2.01
N ILE A 22 -3.81 7.81 0.88
CA ILE A 22 -3.80 6.36 0.64
C ILE A 22 -2.37 5.81 0.73
N ARG A 23 -1.38 6.51 0.17
CA ARG A 23 0.02 6.12 0.23
C ARG A 23 0.54 6.06 1.65
N HIS A 24 0.24 7.06 2.47
CA HIS A 24 0.64 7.06 3.88
C HIS A 24 0.00 5.88 4.64
N ILE A 25 -1.28 5.59 4.41
CA ILE A 25 -1.97 4.44 4.99
C ILE A 25 -1.29 3.12 4.55
N ALA A 26 -1.05 2.94 3.26
CA ALA A 26 -0.43 1.73 2.71
C ALA A 26 0.99 1.50 3.28
N ILE A 27 1.80 2.54 3.37
CA ILE A 27 3.15 2.46 3.96
C ILE A 27 3.06 2.07 5.44
N ASN A 28 2.15 2.67 6.21
CA ASN A 28 1.98 2.36 7.62
C ASN A 28 1.56 0.91 7.86
N ILE A 29 0.60 0.41 7.08
CA ILE A 29 0.16 -0.99 7.14
C ILE A 29 1.33 -1.94 6.84
N LEU A 30 2.03 -1.73 5.71
CA LEU A 30 3.13 -2.62 5.30
C LEU A 30 4.35 -2.54 6.24
N THR A 31 4.57 -1.40 6.88
CA THR A 31 5.64 -1.23 7.87
C THR A 31 5.32 -2.01 9.15
N ASN A 32 4.07 -2.02 9.60
CA ASN A 32 3.64 -2.72 10.81
C ASN A 32 3.33 -4.21 10.60
N GLU A 33 3.18 -4.66 9.36
CA GLU A 33 2.96 -6.06 9.01
C GLU A 33 4.15 -6.96 9.45
N LYS A 34 3.85 -8.12 10.05
CA LYS A 34 4.88 -8.98 10.71
C LYS A 34 5.05 -10.37 10.09
N VAL A 35 4.20 -10.77 9.15
CA VAL A 35 4.19 -12.12 8.55
C VAL A 35 5.38 -12.31 7.61
N PHE A 36 5.64 -11.34 6.75
CA PHE A 36 6.72 -11.35 5.77
C PHE A 36 7.80 -10.33 6.15
N LYS A 37 8.82 -10.80 6.87
CA LYS A 37 9.95 -9.99 7.33
C LYS A 37 10.88 -9.64 6.16
N ALA A 38 10.57 -8.55 5.47
CA ALA A 38 11.38 -8.01 4.38
C ALA A 38 11.30 -6.49 4.32
N GLY A 39 12.20 -5.85 3.57
CA GLY A 39 12.12 -4.42 3.30
C GLY A 39 10.83 -4.02 2.57
N LEU A 40 10.37 -2.79 2.78
CA LEU A 40 9.11 -2.25 2.26
C LEU A 40 8.92 -2.50 0.76
N ARG A 41 9.98 -2.37 -0.05
CA ARG A 41 9.93 -2.63 -1.50
C ARG A 41 9.54 -4.05 -1.86
N ARG A 42 10.06 -5.03 -1.11
CA ARG A 42 9.75 -6.43 -1.34
C ARG A 42 8.33 -6.75 -0.85
N LYS A 43 7.91 -6.16 0.27
CA LYS A 43 6.54 -6.27 0.78
C LYS A 43 5.51 -5.71 -0.20
N MET A 44 5.74 -4.50 -0.72
CA MET A 44 4.89 -3.88 -1.75
C MET A 44 4.78 -4.75 -3.00
N ARG A 45 5.92 -5.23 -3.53
CA ARG A 45 5.91 -6.12 -4.71
C ARG A 45 5.16 -7.42 -4.44
N LYS A 46 5.32 -8.02 -3.25
CA LYS A 46 4.62 -9.24 -2.88
C LYS A 46 3.11 -9.00 -2.77
N ALA A 47 2.68 -7.91 -2.13
CA ALA A 47 1.26 -7.54 -2.03
C ALA A 47 0.63 -7.29 -3.42
N ALA A 48 1.40 -6.78 -4.38
CA ALA A 48 0.92 -6.60 -5.75
C ALA A 48 0.79 -7.92 -6.55
N MET A 49 1.49 -8.99 -6.16
CA MET A 49 1.55 -10.25 -6.92
C MET A 49 0.78 -11.41 -6.27
N ASP A 50 0.69 -11.42 -4.93
CA ASP A 50 0.14 -12.53 -4.15
C ASP A 50 -1.12 -12.06 -3.41
N ARG A 51 -2.28 -12.53 -3.88
CA ARG A 51 -3.60 -12.18 -3.31
C ARG A 51 -3.76 -12.65 -1.87
N ASN A 52 -3.18 -13.80 -1.50
CA ASN A 52 -3.28 -14.32 -0.14
C ASN A 52 -2.47 -13.45 0.82
N TYR A 53 -1.28 -13.04 0.39
CA TYR A 53 -0.48 -12.09 1.15
C TYR A 53 -1.12 -10.71 1.22
N LEU A 54 -1.73 -10.22 0.14
CA LEU A 54 -2.50 -8.97 0.18
C LEU A 54 -3.65 -9.06 1.18
N ALA A 55 -4.41 -10.15 1.17
CA ALA A 55 -5.50 -10.37 2.11
C ALA A 55 -5.01 -10.42 3.56
N SER A 56 -3.87 -11.07 3.84
CA SER A 56 -3.31 -11.13 5.19
C SER A 56 -2.80 -9.77 5.68
N VAL A 57 -2.21 -8.97 4.80
CA VAL A 57 -1.80 -7.59 5.08
C VAL A 57 -3.03 -6.74 5.47
N LEU A 58 -4.12 -6.84 4.70
CA LEU A 58 -5.35 -6.07 4.95
C LEU A 58 -6.08 -6.55 6.22
N ALA A 59 -6.20 -7.86 6.42
CA ALA A 59 -6.80 -8.42 7.64
C ALA A 59 -6.00 -8.06 8.90
N GLY A 60 -4.66 -8.07 8.81
CA GLY A 60 -3.77 -7.66 9.90
C GLY A 60 -3.81 -6.17 10.23
N SER A 61 -4.40 -5.33 9.36
CA SER A 61 -4.56 -3.89 9.60
C SER A 61 -5.84 -3.50 10.36
N GLY A 62 -6.67 -4.45 10.75
CA GLY A 62 -7.89 -4.16 11.53
C GLY A 62 -9.00 -3.48 10.72
N LEU A 63 -8.93 -3.53 9.39
CA LEU A 63 -10.07 -3.26 8.51
C LEU A 63 -11.03 -4.45 8.61
N SER A 64 -11.89 -4.43 9.63
CA SER A 64 -13.08 -5.29 9.75
C SER A 64 -14.33 -4.57 9.30
#